data_AF-F4MHJ9-F1
#
_entry.id   AF-F4MHJ9-F1
#
_cell.length_a   1.000
_cell.length_b   1.000
_cell.length_c   1.000
_cell.angle_alpha   90.00
_cell.angle_beta   90.00
_cell.angle_gamma   90.00
#
_symmetry.space_group_name_H-M   'P 1'
#
loop_
_entity.id
_entity.type
_entity.pdbx_description
1 polymer ?
#
loop_
_entity_poly.entity_id
_entity_poly.type
_entity_poly.pdbx_seq_one_letter_code
_entity_poly.pdbx_strand_id
1 'polypeptide(L)'
;MKSCAVSLTTAAVAFGDEAKKMAEGKASRESEEESVSLTVEEREALGGMDSRLFGFVRLHEDGARTKTLLGKAVRCYESLILKAEGKVESDFFCQLGHFNLLLEDYSKALSAYQRYYSLQADYWKNAAFLYGLGLVYFYYNAFHWAIKAFQDVLYVDPSFCRAKEIHLRLGLMFKVNTDYKSSLKHFQLALIDCNPCTLSNAEIQFHIAHLYETQVLFKYWESSGCLYILQAIY
;
A
#
# COMPACT_ATOMS: atom_id res chain seq x y z
N MET A 1 -13.19 39.10 47.42
CA MET A 1 -13.90 39.60 46.23
C MET A 1 -14.87 38.51 45.78
N LYS A 2 -16.14 38.84 45.51
CA LYS A 2 -17.23 37.88 45.24
C LYS A 2 -17.86 38.16 43.86
N SER A 3 -18.55 37.15 43.33
CA SER A 3 -19.14 37.08 41.98
C SER A 3 -20.34 38.01 41.73
N CYS A 4 -20.48 38.46 40.47
CA CYS A 4 -21.77 38.68 39.79
C CYS A 4 -21.69 37.94 38.42
N ALA A 5 -22.61 37.11 37.95
CA ALA A 5 -24.09 37.09 37.97
C ALA A 5 -24.75 37.88 36.82
N VAL A 6 -24.94 37.16 35.69
CA VAL A 6 -26.17 37.02 34.88
C VAL A 6 -27.06 38.26 34.64
N SER A 7 -27.35 38.56 33.36
CA SER A 7 -28.72 38.52 32.79
C SER A 7 -28.76 38.72 31.26
N LEU A 8 -29.59 37.92 30.58
CA LEU A 8 -30.04 38.15 29.19
C LEU A 8 -31.29 39.04 29.18
N THR A 9 -31.52 39.74 28.08
CA THR A 9 -32.83 40.32 27.73
C THR A 9 -33.24 39.98 26.30
N THR A 10 -34.54 39.87 26.09
CA THR A 10 -35.24 39.21 24.97
C THR A 10 -35.69 40.15 23.85
N ALA A 11 -35.94 39.59 22.66
CA ALA A 11 -36.98 40.09 21.75
C ALA A 11 -37.67 38.91 21.01
N ALA A 12 -39.01 38.88 21.03
CA ALA A 12 -39.86 38.04 20.16
C ALA A 12 -40.07 38.77 18.80
N VAL A 13 -40.79 38.31 17.76
CA VAL A 13 -41.95 37.41 17.56
C VAL A 13 -41.81 36.82 16.11
N ALA A 14 -42.56 35.86 15.56
CA ALA A 14 -43.84 35.23 15.90
C ALA A 14 -43.96 33.77 15.37
N PHE A 15 -45.18 33.23 15.36
CA PHE A 15 -45.58 31.93 14.80
C PHE A 15 -46.39 32.10 13.51
N GLY A 16 -46.36 31.07 12.65
CA GLY A 16 -47.28 30.89 11.52
C GLY A 16 -47.21 29.44 11.03
N ASP A 17 -48.27 28.67 11.28
CA ASP A 17 -48.32 27.23 11.07
C ASP A 17 -49.46 26.91 10.09
N GLU A 18 -49.16 26.32 8.93
CA GLU A 18 -50.15 25.63 8.10
C GLU A 18 -49.52 24.39 7.46
N ALA A 19 -49.98 23.22 7.93
CA ALA A 19 -49.65 21.94 7.32
C ALA A 19 -50.56 21.65 6.12
N LYS A 20 -50.11 20.67 5.30
CA LYS A 20 -50.93 19.80 4.43
C LYS A 20 -51.21 20.29 3.00
N LYS A 21 -50.26 20.00 2.09
CA LYS A 21 -50.54 19.23 0.86
C LYS A 21 -49.26 18.74 0.15
N MET A 22 -49.45 17.70 -0.66
CA MET A 22 -48.51 17.06 -1.60
C MET A 22 -47.35 16.26 -0.99
N ALA A 23 -47.64 14.99 -0.74
CA ALA A 23 -46.65 13.94 -0.92
C ALA A 23 -46.60 13.57 -2.41
N GLU A 24 -45.47 13.77 -3.07
CA GLU A 24 -45.06 13.06 -4.29
C GLU A 24 -43.57 13.33 -4.58
N GLY A 25 -42.86 12.36 -5.15
CA GLY A 25 -41.61 12.64 -5.87
C GLY A 25 -40.28 12.76 -5.08
N LYS A 26 -39.97 11.84 -4.16
CA LYS A 26 -38.55 11.47 -3.95
C LYS A 26 -38.26 10.01 -3.58
N ALA A 27 -39.06 9.09 -4.12
CA ALA A 27 -38.66 7.70 -4.28
C ALA A 27 -37.85 7.55 -5.59
N SER A 28 -36.58 7.95 -5.57
CA SER A 28 -35.63 7.73 -6.68
C SER A 28 -34.17 7.99 -6.26
N ARG A 29 -33.70 7.22 -5.28
CA ARG A 29 -32.26 6.94 -5.13
C ARG A 29 -31.95 5.54 -4.61
N GLU A 30 -32.87 4.61 -4.88
CA GLU A 30 -32.74 3.16 -4.68
C GLU A 30 -32.96 2.46 -6.03
N SER A 31 -32.11 2.82 -6.99
CA SER A 31 -31.98 2.27 -8.34
C SER A 31 -30.70 2.85 -8.93
N GLU A 32 -29.62 2.12 -9.21
CA GLU A 32 -29.42 0.67 -9.16
C GLU A 32 -28.24 0.29 -8.24
N GLU A 33 -28.49 -0.41 -7.13
CA GLU A 33 -27.54 -1.45 -6.69
C GLU A 33 -27.74 -2.68 -7.59
N GLU A 34 -27.38 -2.52 -8.86
CA GLU A 34 -27.19 -3.64 -9.77
C GLU A 34 -26.24 -4.60 -9.06
N SER A 35 -26.67 -5.84 -8.86
CA SER A 35 -25.92 -6.81 -8.06
C SER A 35 -24.61 -7.14 -8.79
N VAL A 36 -23.54 -6.44 -8.41
CA VAL A 36 -22.21 -6.53 -9.03
C VAL A 36 -21.62 -7.91 -8.72
N SER A 37 -22.10 -8.88 -9.47
CA SER A 37 -21.65 -10.26 -9.48
C SER A 37 -20.56 -10.38 -10.54
N LEU A 38 -19.45 -11.00 -10.13
CA LEU A 38 -18.41 -11.37 -11.07
C LEU A 38 -18.86 -12.61 -11.85
N THR A 39 -18.73 -12.56 -13.18
CA THR A 39 -18.96 -13.72 -14.06
C THR A 39 -17.90 -14.80 -13.81
N VAL A 40 -18.06 -15.98 -14.42
CA VAL A 40 -17.09 -17.08 -14.24
C VAL A 40 -15.74 -16.68 -14.83
N GLU A 41 -15.75 -16.11 -16.04
CA GLU A 41 -14.58 -15.66 -16.78
C GLU A 41 -13.84 -14.54 -16.03
N GLU A 42 -14.59 -13.60 -15.42
CA GLU A 42 -14.02 -12.55 -14.58
C GLU A 42 -13.33 -13.11 -13.33
N ARG A 43 -13.92 -14.13 -12.68
CA ARG A 43 -13.31 -14.79 -11.50
C ARG A 43 -12.05 -15.55 -11.87
N GLU A 44 -12.06 -16.27 -12.99
CA GLU A 44 -10.87 -16.97 -13.51
C GLU A 44 -9.74 -16.00 -13.83
N ALA A 45 -10.05 -14.87 -14.50
CA ALA A 45 -9.08 -13.82 -14.77
C ALA A 45 -8.50 -13.19 -13.49
N LEU A 46 -9.32 -12.98 -12.46
CA LEU A 46 -8.90 -12.45 -11.16
C LEU A 46 -8.08 -13.45 -10.33
N GLY A 47 -8.27 -14.75 -10.51
CA GLY A 47 -7.60 -15.79 -9.72
C GLY A 47 -6.07 -15.79 -9.84
N GLY A 48 -5.53 -15.28 -10.95
CA GLY A 48 -4.09 -15.08 -11.16
C GLY A 48 -3.56 -13.70 -10.75
N MET A 49 -4.40 -12.79 -10.25
CA MET A 49 -4.00 -11.40 -9.95
C MET A 49 -3.57 -11.24 -8.49
N ASP A 50 -2.28 -11.01 -8.28
CA ASP A 50 -1.72 -10.70 -6.97
C ASP A 50 -0.68 -9.56 -7.02
N SER A 51 -0.12 -9.23 -5.85
CA SER A 51 0.89 -8.18 -5.65
C SER A 51 2.10 -8.26 -6.58
N ARG A 52 2.47 -9.42 -7.13
CA ARG A 52 3.61 -9.61 -8.05
C ARG A 52 3.45 -8.79 -9.33
N LEU A 53 2.21 -8.50 -9.74
CA LEU A 53 1.89 -7.66 -10.91
C LEU A 53 2.07 -6.15 -10.63
N PHE A 54 2.30 -5.74 -9.38
CA PHE A 54 2.44 -4.33 -9.01
C PHE A 54 3.61 -3.66 -9.76
N GLY A 55 3.33 -2.50 -10.36
CA GLY A 55 4.23 -1.79 -11.27
C GLY A 55 4.19 -2.26 -12.74
N PHE A 56 3.69 -3.47 -13.01
CA PHE A 56 3.66 -4.07 -14.35
C PHE A 56 2.28 -4.01 -15.02
N VAL A 57 1.18 -3.89 -14.26
CA VAL A 57 -0.18 -3.69 -14.80
C VAL A 57 -0.29 -2.46 -15.73
N ARG A 58 0.58 -1.45 -15.56
CA ARG A 58 0.64 -0.26 -16.42
C ARG A 58 1.37 -0.49 -17.77
N LEU A 59 2.08 -1.61 -17.93
CA LEU A 59 2.90 -1.91 -19.11
C LEU A 59 2.21 -2.85 -20.12
N HIS A 60 1.03 -3.39 -19.80
CA HIS A 60 0.24 -4.21 -20.71
C HIS A 60 -0.79 -3.36 -21.46
N GLU A 61 -1.07 -3.70 -22.72
CA GLU A 61 -2.01 -2.96 -23.59
C GLU A 61 -3.44 -2.87 -23.01
N ASP A 62 -3.79 -3.80 -22.11
CA ASP A 62 -5.10 -3.92 -21.45
C ASP A 62 -5.21 -3.22 -20.08
N GLY A 63 -4.20 -2.47 -19.63
CA GLY A 63 -4.15 -1.94 -18.26
C GLY A 63 -5.40 -1.17 -17.79
N ALA A 64 -6.12 -0.51 -18.70
CA ALA A 64 -7.41 0.12 -18.42
C ALA A 64 -8.54 -0.90 -18.15
N ARG A 65 -8.62 -1.99 -18.93
CA ARG A 65 -9.56 -3.10 -18.71
C ARG A 65 -9.27 -3.80 -17.38
N THR A 66 -8.00 -4.07 -17.09
CA THR A 66 -7.56 -4.66 -15.81
C THR A 66 -7.96 -3.79 -14.62
N LYS A 67 -7.76 -2.46 -14.68
CA LYS A 67 -8.20 -1.55 -13.61
C LYS A 67 -9.72 -1.55 -13.43
N THR A 68 -10.51 -1.57 -14.51
CA THR A 68 -11.97 -1.67 -14.42
C THR A 68 -12.42 -3.00 -13.79
N LEU A 69 -11.82 -4.13 -14.19
CA LEU A 69 -12.11 -5.44 -13.62
C LEU A 69 -11.74 -5.52 -12.13
N LEU A 70 -10.58 -5.02 -11.74
CA LEU A 70 -10.16 -4.92 -10.32
C LEU A 70 -11.14 -4.04 -9.52
N GLY A 71 -11.58 -2.91 -10.06
CA GLY A 71 -12.58 -2.04 -9.42
C GLY A 71 -13.93 -2.73 -9.22
N LYS A 72 -14.39 -3.51 -10.23
CA LYS A 72 -15.58 -4.36 -10.12
C LYS A 72 -15.42 -5.44 -9.04
N ALA A 73 -14.24 -6.07 -8.98
CA ALA A 73 -13.91 -7.10 -8.00
C ALA A 73 -13.92 -6.57 -6.56
N VAL A 74 -13.28 -5.42 -6.32
CA VAL A 74 -13.26 -4.76 -5.00
C VAL A 74 -14.69 -4.48 -4.52
N ARG A 75 -15.55 -3.88 -5.35
CA ARG A 75 -16.96 -3.64 -5.00
C ARG A 75 -17.74 -4.92 -4.69
N CYS A 76 -17.52 -5.98 -5.47
CA CYS A 76 -18.14 -7.29 -5.24
C CYS A 76 -17.71 -7.87 -3.89
N TYR A 77 -16.40 -7.82 -3.58
CA TYR A 77 -15.83 -8.39 -2.35
C TYR A 77 -16.24 -7.56 -1.12
N GLU A 78 -16.24 -6.23 -1.20
CA GLU A 78 -16.75 -5.34 -0.14
C GLU A 78 -18.24 -5.66 0.17
N SER A 79 -19.09 -5.84 -0.85
CA SER A 79 -20.51 -6.22 -0.66
C SER A 79 -20.68 -7.61 -0.03
N LEU A 80 -19.86 -8.59 -0.42
CA LEU A 80 -19.87 -9.94 0.15
C LEU A 80 -19.43 -9.93 1.62
N ILE A 81 -18.39 -9.18 1.96
CA ILE A 81 -17.87 -9.04 3.34
C ILE A 81 -18.94 -8.44 4.25
N LEU A 82 -19.64 -7.40 3.80
CA LEU A 82 -20.75 -6.78 4.55
C LEU A 82 -21.89 -7.76 4.81
N LYS A 83 -22.28 -8.58 3.80
CA LYS A 83 -23.37 -9.56 3.91
C LYS A 83 -23.01 -10.80 4.74
N ALA A 84 -21.73 -11.09 4.92
CA ALA A 84 -21.26 -12.28 5.63
C ALA A 84 -21.14 -12.10 7.16
N GLU A 85 -21.38 -10.90 7.70
CA GLU A 85 -21.40 -10.59 9.14
C GLU A 85 -20.18 -11.14 9.92
N GLY A 86 -19.00 -11.09 9.29
CA GLY A 86 -17.73 -11.54 9.89
C GLY A 86 -17.37 -13.02 9.67
N LYS A 87 -18.23 -13.83 9.04
CA LYS A 87 -17.92 -15.21 8.62
C LYS A 87 -17.23 -15.26 7.25
N VAL A 88 -16.15 -14.50 7.10
CA VAL A 88 -15.38 -14.40 5.85
C VAL A 88 -14.03 -15.09 6.02
N GLU A 89 -13.71 -16.00 5.11
CA GLU A 89 -12.39 -16.65 5.04
C GLU A 89 -11.27 -15.61 4.88
N SER A 90 -10.12 -15.90 5.48
CA SER A 90 -8.96 -15.00 5.48
C SER A 90 -8.53 -14.60 4.06
N ASP A 91 -8.48 -15.56 3.13
CA ASP A 91 -7.98 -15.37 1.76
C ASP A 91 -8.72 -14.28 0.96
N PHE A 92 -10.02 -14.03 1.23
CA PHE A 92 -10.74 -12.91 0.63
C PHE A 92 -10.12 -11.56 1.00
N PHE A 93 -9.63 -11.40 2.24
CA PHE A 93 -8.93 -10.19 2.67
C PHE A 93 -7.53 -10.09 2.05
N CYS A 94 -6.84 -11.22 1.79
CA CYS A 94 -5.57 -11.22 1.06
C CYS A 94 -5.76 -10.76 -0.39
N GLN A 95 -6.73 -11.34 -1.10
CA GLN A 95 -7.09 -10.96 -2.47
C GLN A 95 -7.57 -9.51 -2.56
N LEU A 96 -8.42 -9.06 -1.62
CA LEU A 96 -8.86 -7.68 -1.54
C LEU A 96 -7.66 -6.72 -1.32
N GLY A 97 -6.69 -7.11 -0.50
CA GLY A 97 -5.44 -6.37 -0.31
C GLY A 97 -4.61 -6.29 -1.59
N HIS A 98 -4.49 -7.38 -2.33
CA HIS A 98 -3.84 -7.40 -3.64
C HIS A 98 -4.54 -6.49 -4.65
N PHE A 99 -5.86 -6.57 -4.79
CA PHE A 99 -6.60 -5.76 -5.77
C PHE A 99 -6.50 -4.26 -5.47
N ASN A 100 -6.63 -3.86 -4.19
CA ASN A 100 -6.44 -2.47 -3.80
C ASN A 100 -4.99 -1.99 -4.02
N LEU A 101 -3.98 -2.85 -3.79
CA LEU A 101 -2.58 -2.52 -4.11
C LEU A 101 -2.35 -2.34 -5.61
N LEU A 102 -2.94 -3.18 -6.47
CA LEU A 102 -2.86 -3.06 -7.93
C LEU A 102 -3.64 -1.84 -8.48
N LEU A 103 -4.67 -1.40 -7.76
CA LEU A 103 -5.37 -0.13 -7.98
C LEU A 103 -4.64 1.09 -7.39
N GLU A 104 -3.56 0.87 -6.65
CA GLU A 104 -2.74 1.88 -5.97
C GLU A 104 -3.48 2.60 -4.79
N ASP A 105 -4.54 1.99 -4.24
CA ASP A 105 -5.16 2.40 -2.96
C ASP A 105 -4.45 1.69 -1.79
N TYR A 106 -3.29 2.24 -1.42
CA TYR A 106 -2.46 1.73 -0.32
C TYR A 106 -3.20 1.72 1.04
N SER A 107 -4.20 2.58 1.23
CA SER A 107 -4.94 2.72 2.48
C SER A 107 -5.91 1.55 2.71
N LYS A 108 -6.68 1.20 1.67
CA LYS A 108 -7.52 0.00 1.67
C LYS A 108 -6.68 -1.28 1.63
N ALA A 109 -5.59 -1.28 0.86
CA ALA A 109 -4.69 -2.43 0.80
C ALA A 109 -4.12 -2.77 2.19
N LEU A 110 -3.63 -1.77 2.93
CA LEU A 110 -3.15 -1.96 4.30
C LEU A 110 -4.25 -2.52 5.22
N SER A 111 -5.45 -1.95 5.15
CA SER A 111 -6.59 -2.35 5.99
C SER A 111 -7.00 -3.81 5.74
N ALA A 112 -7.05 -4.23 4.48
CA ALA A 112 -7.34 -5.61 4.10
C ALA A 112 -6.21 -6.57 4.51
N TYR A 113 -4.95 -6.20 4.29
CA TYR A 113 -3.79 -7.00 4.71
C TYR A 113 -3.70 -7.16 6.24
N GLN A 114 -4.01 -6.12 7.02
CA GLN A 114 -4.09 -6.22 8.48
C GLN A 114 -5.19 -7.20 8.92
N ARG A 115 -6.33 -7.21 8.23
CA ARG A 115 -7.41 -8.16 8.51
C ARG A 115 -7.02 -9.61 8.18
N TYR A 116 -6.33 -9.85 7.05
CA TYR A 116 -5.74 -11.16 6.74
C TYR A 116 -4.74 -11.61 7.82
N TYR A 117 -3.77 -10.75 8.16
CA TYR A 117 -2.76 -11.01 9.18
C TYR A 117 -3.36 -11.37 10.55
N SER A 118 -4.52 -10.80 10.88
CA SER A 118 -5.22 -11.04 12.15
C SER A 118 -6.02 -12.35 12.18
N LEU A 119 -6.33 -12.93 11.01
CA LEU A 119 -7.15 -14.13 10.87
C LEU A 119 -6.32 -15.37 10.52
N GLN A 120 -5.27 -15.22 9.70
CA GLN A 120 -4.46 -16.33 9.20
C GLN A 120 -3.26 -16.61 10.11
N ALA A 121 -3.24 -17.77 10.77
CA ALA A 121 -2.15 -18.14 11.69
C ALA A 121 -0.79 -18.36 10.99
N ASP A 122 -0.79 -18.78 9.72
CA ASP A 122 0.41 -19.05 8.92
C ASP A 122 0.59 -18.10 7.72
N TYR A 123 0.14 -16.85 7.86
CA TYR A 123 0.30 -15.75 6.87
C TYR A 123 1.73 -15.65 6.32
N TRP A 124 2.73 -16.02 7.12
CA TRP A 124 4.15 -15.92 6.82
C TRP A 124 4.61 -16.88 5.72
N LYS A 125 3.82 -17.89 5.34
CA LYS A 125 4.12 -18.74 4.18
C LYS A 125 3.74 -18.09 2.85
N ASN A 126 2.89 -17.06 2.87
CA ASN A 126 2.37 -16.43 1.66
C ASN A 126 3.33 -15.32 1.20
N ALA A 127 4.28 -15.68 0.34
CA ALA A 127 5.27 -14.75 -0.22
C ALA A 127 4.62 -13.56 -0.99
N ALA A 128 3.50 -13.78 -1.68
CA ALA A 128 2.77 -12.71 -2.37
C ALA A 128 2.11 -11.73 -1.39
N PHE A 129 1.55 -12.22 -0.28
CA PHE A 129 1.08 -11.38 0.83
C PHE A 129 2.22 -10.54 1.42
N LEU A 130 3.32 -11.17 1.80
CA LEU A 130 4.47 -10.49 2.40
C LEU A 130 5.09 -9.43 1.47
N TYR A 131 5.19 -9.72 0.17
CA TYR A 131 5.66 -8.75 -0.83
C TYR A 131 4.69 -7.57 -0.97
N GLY A 132 3.38 -7.84 -1.05
CA GLY A 132 2.35 -6.81 -1.10
C GLY A 132 2.34 -5.91 0.14
N LEU A 133 2.49 -6.49 1.33
CA LEU A 133 2.60 -5.75 2.59
C LEU A 133 3.90 -4.92 2.65
N GLY A 134 5.03 -5.48 2.20
CA GLY A 134 6.30 -4.78 2.08
C GLY A 134 6.24 -3.57 1.15
N LEU A 135 5.53 -3.67 0.02
CA LEU A 135 5.28 -2.54 -0.89
C LEU A 135 4.44 -1.43 -0.23
N VAL A 136 3.42 -1.79 0.55
CA VAL A 136 2.59 -0.83 1.29
C VAL A 136 3.41 -0.12 2.37
N TYR A 137 4.21 -0.85 3.16
CA TYR A 137 5.12 -0.23 4.14
C TYR A 137 6.19 0.65 3.47
N PHE A 138 6.71 0.25 2.31
CA PHE A 138 7.65 1.05 1.54
C PHE A 138 7.02 2.38 1.07
N TYR A 139 5.77 2.36 0.59
CA TYR A 139 5.03 3.56 0.20
C TYR A 139 4.88 4.57 1.35
N TYR A 140 4.60 4.08 2.57
CA TYR A 140 4.52 4.91 3.77
C TYR A 140 5.88 5.24 4.41
N ASN A 141 7.01 4.94 3.75
CA ASN A 141 8.38 5.09 4.27
C ASN A 141 8.62 4.39 5.63
N ALA A 142 7.84 3.36 5.96
CA ALA A 142 7.98 2.57 7.18
C ALA A 142 9.12 1.54 7.02
N PHE A 143 10.34 2.03 6.76
CA PHE A 143 11.46 1.21 6.25
C PHE A 143 11.82 0.03 7.16
N HIS A 144 11.71 0.15 8.48
CA HIS A 144 11.96 -0.97 9.40
C HIS A 144 11.04 -2.17 9.09
N TRP A 145 9.73 -1.91 8.93
CA TRP A 145 8.74 -2.93 8.60
C TRP A 145 8.83 -3.40 7.16
N ALA A 146 9.10 -2.49 6.21
CA ALA A 146 9.29 -2.83 4.81
C ALA A 146 10.52 -3.73 4.57
N ILE A 147 11.67 -3.41 5.21
CA ILE A 147 12.88 -4.25 5.17
C ILE A 147 12.58 -5.65 5.68
N LYS A 148 11.93 -5.75 6.85
CA LYS A 148 11.58 -7.06 7.43
C LYS A 148 10.67 -7.86 6.49
N ALA A 149 9.56 -7.28 6.03
CA ALA A 149 8.61 -7.97 5.15
C ALA A 149 9.28 -8.47 3.85
N PHE A 150 10.14 -7.66 3.25
CA PHE A 150 10.91 -8.04 2.06
C PHE A 150 11.98 -9.11 2.32
N GLN A 151 12.62 -9.11 3.49
CA GLN A 151 13.53 -10.19 3.90
C GLN A 151 12.76 -11.49 4.17
N ASP A 152 11.57 -11.42 4.79
CA ASP A 152 10.70 -12.57 5.01
C ASP A 152 10.29 -13.20 3.66
N VAL A 153 9.98 -12.41 2.61
CA VAL A 153 9.72 -12.92 1.25
C VAL A 153 10.89 -13.75 0.71
N LEU A 154 12.10 -13.19 0.73
CA LEU A 154 13.31 -13.86 0.20
C LEU A 154 13.73 -15.08 1.02
N TYR A 155 13.31 -15.17 2.28
CA TYR A 155 13.51 -16.34 3.13
C TYR A 155 12.52 -17.47 2.80
N VAL A 156 11.26 -17.12 2.54
CA VAL A 156 10.17 -18.06 2.25
C VAL A 156 10.25 -18.59 0.81
N ASP A 157 10.54 -17.72 -0.15
CA ASP A 157 10.75 -18.05 -1.56
C ASP A 157 12.02 -17.34 -2.09
N PRO A 158 13.19 -18.00 -2.01
CA PRO A 158 14.44 -17.49 -2.60
C PRO A 158 14.39 -17.32 -4.13
N SER A 159 13.42 -17.96 -4.79
CA SER A 159 13.18 -17.93 -6.24
C SER A 159 12.05 -16.98 -6.67
N PHE A 160 11.56 -16.15 -5.76
CA PHE A 160 10.42 -15.27 -5.99
C PHE A 160 10.63 -14.39 -7.23
N CYS A 161 9.66 -14.34 -8.15
CA CYS A 161 9.83 -13.68 -9.46
C CYS A 161 10.05 -12.16 -9.41
N ARG A 162 9.91 -11.54 -8.22
CA ARG A 162 10.24 -10.12 -7.97
C ARG A 162 11.50 -9.95 -7.12
N ALA A 163 12.33 -10.99 -6.93
CA ALA A 163 13.54 -10.94 -6.11
C ALA A 163 14.46 -9.75 -6.45
N LYS A 164 14.76 -9.51 -7.75
CA LYS A 164 15.49 -8.31 -8.20
C LYS A 164 14.91 -6.99 -7.68
N GLU A 165 13.59 -6.83 -7.75
CA GLU A 165 12.89 -5.63 -7.28
C GLU A 165 13.00 -5.47 -5.77
N ILE A 166 12.90 -6.59 -5.04
CA ILE A 166 13.07 -6.63 -3.60
C ILE A 166 14.51 -6.23 -3.24
N HIS A 167 15.51 -6.79 -3.91
CA HIS A 167 16.91 -6.42 -3.74
C HIS A 167 17.18 -4.94 -4.08
N LEU A 168 16.59 -4.39 -5.15
CA LEU A 168 16.66 -2.97 -5.46
C LEU A 168 16.10 -2.11 -4.30
N ARG A 169 14.89 -2.41 -3.82
CA ARG A 169 14.21 -1.63 -2.76
C ARG A 169 14.94 -1.72 -1.43
N LEU A 170 15.44 -2.91 -1.06
CA LEU A 170 16.31 -3.09 0.09
C LEU A 170 17.60 -2.27 -0.05
N GLY A 171 18.24 -2.27 -1.22
CA GLY A 171 19.42 -1.46 -1.52
C GLY A 171 19.18 0.04 -1.30
N LEU A 172 18.05 0.55 -1.79
CA LEU A 172 17.63 1.94 -1.59
C LEU A 172 17.34 2.26 -0.12
N MET A 173 16.56 1.43 0.60
CA MET A 173 16.25 1.68 2.01
C MET A 173 17.50 1.63 2.90
N PHE A 174 18.42 0.68 2.69
CA PHE A 174 19.68 0.64 3.42
C PHE A 174 20.57 1.85 3.10
N LYS A 175 20.53 2.38 1.87
CA LYS A 175 21.23 3.64 1.51
C LYS A 175 20.69 4.82 2.32
N VAL A 176 19.37 4.95 2.47
CA VAL A 176 18.74 6.01 3.27
C VAL A 176 19.04 5.83 4.76
N ASN A 177 19.02 4.60 5.27
CA ASN A 177 19.37 4.26 6.65
C ASN A 177 20.89 4.29 6.94
N THR A 178 21.71 4.85 6.04
CA THR A 178 23.18 4.93 6.08
C THR A 178 23.97 3.62 6.23
N ASP A 179 23.32 2.45 6.18
CA ASP A 179 23.97 1.15 6.06
C ASP A 179 24.41 0.90 4.61
N TYR A 180 25.49 1.59 4.23
CA TYR A 180 26.07 1.48 2.89
C TYR A 180 26.61 0.07 2.60
N LYS A 181 26.94 -0.74 3.62
CA LYS A 181 27.45 -2.10 3.43
C LYS A 181 26.33 -3.05 3.01
N SER A 182 25.18 -3.02 3.69
CA SER A 182 24.00 -3.78 3.29
C SER A 182 23.42 -3.26 1.97
N SER A 183 23.40 -1.94 1.78
CA SER A 183 22.97 -1.31 0.52
C SER A 183 23.74 -1.85 -0.69
N LEU A 184 25.08 -1.85 -0.63
CA LEU A 184 25.94 -2.36 -1.69
C LEU A 184 25.66 -3.83 -2.01
N LYS A 185 25.56 -4.67 -0.97
CA LYS A 185 25.25 -6.11 -1.10
C LYS A 185 23.92 -6.32 -1.85
N HIS A 186 22.90 -5.55 -1.49
CA HIS A 186 21.58 -5.67 -2.12
C HIS A 186 21.58 -5.18 -3.58
N PHE A 187 22.27 -4.10 -3.93
CA PHE A 187 22.42 -3.71 -5.35
C PHE A 187 23.23 -4.73 -6.16
N GLN A 188 24.27 -5.34 -5.59
CA GLN A 188 25.02 -6.41 -6.25
C GLN A 188 24.13 -7.64 -6.52
N LEU A 189 23.32 -8.06 -5.55
CA LEU A 189 22.36 -9.15 -5.75
C LEU A 189 21.31 -8.83 -6.83
N ALA A 190 20.84 -7.57 -6.90
CA ALA A 190 19.93 -7.14 -7.97
C ALA A 190 20.59 -7.18 -9.38
N LEU A 191 21.91 -7.02 -9.49
CA LEU A 191 22.61 -7.12 -10.77
C LEU A 191 22.85 -8.57 -11.24
N ILE A 192 22.78 -9.55 -10.33
CA ILE A 192 22.93 -10.98 -10.65
C ILE A 192 21.61 -11.54 -11.22
N ASP A 193 20.46 -11.01 -10.78
CA ASP A 193 19.15 -11.47 -11.23
C ASP A 193 18.81 -10.92 -12.64
N CYS A 194 18.34 -11.82 -13.52
CA CYS A 194 17.89 -11.53 -14.88
C CYS A 194 16.42 -11.09 -14.97
N ASN A 195 15.64 -11.19 -13.89
CA ASN A 195 14.24 -10.78 -13.83
C ASN A 195 14.05 -9.29 -14.24
N PRO A 196 12.86 -8.89 -14.72
CA PRO A 196 12.56 -7.48 -14.99
C PRO A 196 12.43 -6.68 -13.67
N CYS A 197 12.89 -5.43 -13.67
CA CYS A 197 12.88 -4.54 -12.50
C CYS A 197 12.52 -3.12 -12.92
N THR A 198 12.04 -2.29 -11.99
CA THR A 198 11.71 -0.88 -12.28
C THR A 198 12.92 -0.05 -12.71
N LEU A 199 14.15 -0.41 -12.29
CA LEU A 199 15.38 0.24 -12.77
C LEU A 199 16.19 -0.70 -13.67
N SER A 200 16.85 -0.10 -14.66
CA SER A 200 17.83 -0.76 -15.52
C SER A 200 19.13 -1.09 -14.75
N ASN A 201 19.91 -2.02 -15.28
CA ASN A 201 21.21 -2.37 -14.72
C ASN A 201 22.17 -1.15 -14.66
N ALA A 202 22.06 -0.20 -15.59
CA ALA A 202 22.85 1.03 -15.62
C ALA A 202 22.48 1.99 -14.47
N GLU A 203 21.20 2.14 -14.16
CA GLU A 203 20.72 2.95 -13.01
C GLU A 203 21.11 2.31 -11.68
N ILE A 204 21.08 0.98 -11.58
CA ILE A 204 21.59 0.26 -10.39
C ILE A 204 23.10 0.48 -10.23
N GLN A 205 23.88 0.42 -11.32
CA GLN A 205 25.31 0.74 -11.30
C GLN A 205 25.57 2.21 -10.91
N PHE A 206 24.75 3.15 -11.37
CA PHE A 206 24.83 4.55 -10.93
C PHE A 206 24.57 4.71 -9.42
N HIS A 207 23.59 3.99 -8.86
CA HIS A 207 23.38 3.97 -7.42
C HIS A 207 24.56 3.39 -6.64
N ILE A 208 25.24 2.35 -7.16
CA ILE A 208 26.48 1.81 -6.59
C ILE A 208 27.61 2.85 -6.64
N ALA A 209 27.79 3.56 -7.77
CA ALA A 209 28.82 4.59 -7.91
C ALA A 209 28.61 5.73 -6.90
N HIS A 210 27.38 6.26 -6.81
CA HIS A 210 26.99 7.26 -5.81
C HIS A 210 27.22 6.77 -4.37
N LEU A 211 27.03 5.49 -4.10
CA LEU A 211 27.24 4.90 -2.76
C LEU A 211 28.72 5.00 -2.34
N TYR A 212 29.65 4.69 -3.24
CA TYR A 212 31.08 4.86 -3.00
C TYR A 212 31.47 6.33 -2.81
N GLU A 213 30.96 7.24 -3.64
CA GLU A 213 31.18 8.68 -3.50
C GLU A 213 30.69 9.19 -2.13
N THR A 214 29.48 8.80 -1.72
CA THR A 214 28.91 9.16 -0.41
C THR A 214 29.78 8.62 0.73
N GLN A 215 30.29 7.40 0.62
CA GLN A 215 31.14 6.78 1.64
C GLN A 215 32.53 7.45 1.75
N VAL A 216 33.10 7.88 0.64
CA VAL A 216 34.37 8.64 0.62
C VAL A 216 34.16 10.01 1.27
N LEU A 217 33.11 10.73 0.88
CA LEU A 217 32.74 12.01 1.48
C LEU A 217 32.48 11.88 2.99
N PHE A 218 31.71 10.87 3.42
CA PHE A 218 31.41 10.66 4.84
C PHE A 218 32.68 10.49 5.68
N LYS A 219 33.62 9.63 5.25
CA LYS A 219 34.93 9.46 5.91
C LYS A 219 35.76 10.76 5.93
N TYR A 220 35.70 11.53 4.85
CA TYR A 220 36.38 12.83 4.79
C TYR A 220 35.80 13.81 5.83
N TRP A 221 34.48 13.91 5.94
CA TRP A 221 33.81 14.78 6.92
C TRP A 221 34.03 14.31 8.37
N GLU A 222 34.06 13.00 8.63
CA GLU A 222 34.47 12.42 9.93
C GLU A 222 35.89 12.85 10.29
N SER A 223 36.85 12.67 9.37
CA SER A 223 38.26 13.05 9.59
C SER A 223 38.48 14.57 9.74
N SER A 224 37.57 15.38 9.19
CA SER A 224 37.61 16.84 9.25
C SER A 224 36.87 17.43 10.47
N GLY A 225 36.22 16.59 11.30
CA GLY A 225 35.49 17.03 12.50
C GLY A 225 34.15 17.73 12.26
N CYS A 226 33.73 17.92 11.01
CA CYS A 226 32.53 18.70 10.65
C CYS A 226 31.19 17.99 10.92
N LEU A 227 31.19 16.70 11.28
CA LEU A 227 29.98 15.90 11.46
C LEU A 227 28.98 16.51 12.49
N TYR A 228 29.51 17.19 13.51
CA TYR A 228 28.71 17.88 14.54
C TYR A 228 27.78 18.99 13.99
N ILE A 229 28.04 19.51 12.79
CA ILE A 229 27.21 20.55 12.17
C ILE A 229 26.01 19.93 11.44
N LEU A 230 26.15 18.71 10.90
CA LEU A 230 25.08 18.03 10.15
C LEU A 230 24.01 17.41 11.06
N GLN A 231 24.38 16.97 12.26
CA GLN A 231 23.42 16.52 13.28
C GLN A 231 22.61 17.65 13.93
N ALA A 232 22.87 18.92 13.59
CA ALA A 232 22.14 20.08 14.10
C ALA A 232 21.11 20.66 13.09
N ILE A 233 20.94 20.02 11.92
CA ILE A 233 20.13 20.54 10.80
C ILE A 233 18.96 19.59 10.43
N TYR A 234 18.81 18.46 11.13
CA TYR A 234 17.67 17.53 11.04
C TYR A 234 17.06 17.26 12.42
#